data_AF-A0A379X3L9-F1
#
_entry.id   AF-A0A379X3L9-F1
#
_cell.length_a   1.000
_cell.length_b   1.000
_cell.length_c   1.000
_cell.angle_alpha   90.00
_cell.angle_beta   90.00
_cell.angle_gamma   90.00
#
_symmetry.space_group_name_H-M   'P 1'
#
loop_
_entity.id
_entity.type
_entity.pdbx_description
1 polymer ?
#
loop_
_entity_poly.entity_id
_entity_poly.type
_entity_poly.pdbx_seq_one_letter_code
_entity_poly.pdbx_strand_id
1 'polypeptide(L)' 'MRDCREVHPHALYMGVGGTYDVFTGHVKRAPKIWQNLGLEWLYRLLSQPKRITRQMRLLRYLRWHYTGDL' A
#
# COMPACT_ATOMS: atom_id res chain seq x y z
N MET A 1 -8.90 2.81 -18.69
CA MET A 1 -9.77 1.60 -18.79
C MET A 1 -10.85 1.74 -19.87
N ARG A 2 -11.40 2.93 -20.15
CA ARG A 2 -12.36 3.12 -21.26
C ARG A 2 -11.74 2.75 -22.61
N ASP A 3 -10.57 3.30 -22.93
CA ASP A 3 -9.92 3.11 -24.23
C ASP A 3 -9.51 1.65 -24.48
N CYS A 4 -9.06 0.93 -23.44
CA CYS A 4 -8.74 -0.49 -23.56
C CYS A 4 -9.97 -1.36 -23.88
N ARG A 5 -11.15 -0.99 -23.35
CA ARG A 5 -12.41 -1.72 -23.59
C ARG A 5 -12.92 -1.57 -25.01
N GLU A 6 -12.56 -0.49 -25.71
CA GLU A 6 -12.90 -0.32 -27.13
C GLU A 6 -12.15 -1.32 -28.02
N VAL A 7 -10.91 -1.66 -27.67
CA VAL A 7 -10.06 -2.59 -28.44
C VAL A 7 -10.30 -4.05 -28.04
N HIS A 8 -10.57 -4.32 -26.77
CA HIS A 8 -10.81 -5.67 -26.24
C HIS A 8 -12.04 -5.73 -25.31
N PRO A 9 -13.26 -5.78 -25.86
CA PRO A 9 -14.49 -5.77 -25.06
C PRO A 9 -14.69 -7.04 -24.22
N HIS A 10 -14.10 -8.17 -24.60
CA HIS A 10 -14.25 -9.45 -23.89
C HIS A 10 -13.17 -9.70 -22.82
N ALA A 11 -12.22 -8.79 -22.63
CA ALA A 11 -11.17 -8.95 -21.64
C ALA A 11 -11.64 -8.55 -20.23
N LEU A 12 -11.13 -9.25 -19.21
CA LEU A 12 -11.36 -8.90 -17.81
C LEU A 12 -10.39 -7.78 -17.39
N TYR A 13 -10.94 -6.66 -16.93
CA TYR A 13 -10.16 -5.54 -16.39
C TYR A 13 -10.31 -5.49 -14.88
N MET A 14 -9.22 -5.72 -14.16
CA MET A 14 -9.18 -5.64 -12.69
C MET A 14 -8.10 -4.63 -12.26
N GLY A 15 -8.47 -3.73 -11.37
CA GLY A 15 -7.51 -2.84 -10.73
C GLY A 15 -6.73 -3.61 -9.66
N VAL A 16 -5.42 -3.80 -9.87
CA VAL A 16 -4.56 -4.57 -8.95
C VAL A 16 -4.02 -3.70 -7.80
N GLY A 17 -4.09 -2.38 -7.93
CA GLY A 17 -3.61 -1.42 -6.93
C GLY A 17 -2.10 -1.53 -6.66
N GLY A 18 -1.66 -1.01 -5.51
CA GLY A 18 -0.23 -1.00 -5.12
C GLY A 18 0.36 -2.38 -4.78
N THR A 19 -0.47 -3.43 -4.75
CA THR A 19 -0.02 -4.82 -4.58
C THR A 19 0.80 -5.29 -5.77
N TYR A 20 0.55 -4.73 -6.95
CA TYR A 20 1.27 -5.02 -8.18
C TYR A 20 2.75 -4.62 -8.11
N ASP A 21 3.08 -3.50 -7.45
CA ASP A 21 4.47 -3.04 -7.27
C ASP A 21 5.30 -4.01 -6.40
N VAL A 22 4.63 -4.74 -5.50
CA VAL A 22 5.25 -5.79 -4.69
C VAL A 22 5.46 -7.05 -5.52
N PHE A 23 4.48 -7.41 -6.36
CA PHE A 23 4.54 -8.60 -7.21
C PHE A 23 5.58 -8.49 -8.32
N THR A 24 5.73 -7.30 -8.92
CA THR A 24 6.73 -7.00 -9.95
C THR A 24 8.16 -6.85 -9.40
N GLY A 25 8.36 -6.97 -8.08
CA GLY A 25 9.68 -6.86 -7.45
C GLY A 25 10.24 -5.44 -7.37
N HIS A 26 9.50 -4.44 -7.85
CA HIS A 26 9.88 -3.03 -7.77
C HIS A 26 9.94 -2.51 -6.31
N VAL A 27 9.10 -3.07 -5.42
CA VAL A 27 9.08 -2.73 -4.00
C VAL A 27 9.39 -3.96 -3.16
N LYS A 28 10.48 -3.92 -2.39
CA LYS A 28 10.78 -4.95 -1.39
C LYS A 28 9.65 -5.03 -0.36
N ARG A 29 9.01 -6.18 -0.29
CA ARG A 29 8.03 -6.53 0.75
C ARG A 29 8.72 -6.42 2.11
N ALA A 30 8.01 -5.92 3.13
CA ALA A 30 8.60 -5.85 4.46
C ALA A 30 8.94 -7.26 4.97
N PRO A 31 9.95 -7.41 5.84
CA PRO A 31 10.29 -8.71 6.44
C PRO A 31 9.09 -9.30 7.19
N LYS A 32 8.98 -10.64 7.26
CA LYS A 32 7.88 -11.34 7.94
C LYS A 32 7.67 -10.91 9.40
N ILE A 33 8.73 -10.51 10.10
CA ILE A 33 8.66 -9.98 11.47
C ILE A 33 7.77 -8.73 11.51
N TRP A 34 7.96 -7.80 10.57
CA TRP A 34 7.17 -6.57 10.49
C TRP A 34 5.73 -6.83 10.03
N GLN A 35 5.51 -7.84 9.20
CA GLN A 35 4.17 -8.28 8.82
C GLN A 35 3.43 -8.90 10.02
N ASN A 36 4.08 -9.80 10.77
CA ASN A 36 3.51 -10.44 11.96
C ASN A 36 3.19 -9.43 13.07
N LEU A 37 3.96 -8.35 13.17
CA LEU A 37 3.71 -7.25 14.10
C LEU A 37 2.66 -6.25 13.60
N GLY A 38 2.14 -6.39 12.37
CA GLY A 38 1.26 -5.39 11.75
C GLY A 38 1.93 -4.04 11.46
N LEU A 39 3.27 -3.98 11.54
CA LEU A 39 4.09 -2.77 11.38
C LEU A 39 4.63 -2.62 9.95
N GLU A 40 4.01 -3.29 8.97
CA GLU A 40 4.43 -3.19 7.56
C GLU A 40 4.41 -1.73 7.06
N TRP A 41 3.46 -0.94 7.56
CA TRP A 41 3.35 0.48 7.26
C TRP A 41 4.56 1.27 7.75
N LEU A 42 5.11 0.93 8.92
CA LEU A 42 6.26 1.61 9.53
C LEU A 42 7.56 1.28 8.78
N TYR A 43 7.72 0.03 8.35
CA TYR A 43 8.84 -0.38 7.49
C TYR A 43 8.82 0.38 6.15
N ARG A 44 7.64 0.54 5.52
CA ARG A 44 7.49 1.31 4.28
C ARG A 44 7.76 2.80 4.49
N LEU A 45 7.41 3.33 5.66
CA LEU A 45 7.68 4.72 6.05
C LEU A 45 9.18 5.00 6.19
N LEU A 46 9.91 4.09 6.85
CA LEU A 46 11.37 4.16 7.00
C LEU A 46 12.11 3.98 5.67
N SER A 47 11.58 3.14 4.76
CA SER A 47 12.23 2.86 3.47
C SER A 47 12.10 3.99 2.44
N GLN A 48 11.15 4.92 2.59
CA GLN A 48 10.98 6.08 1.68
C GLN A 48 10.93 7.40 2.45
N PRO A 49 12.08 7.88 2.98
CA PRO A 49 12.13 9.09 3.81
C PRO A 49 11.62 10.35 3.09
N LYS A 50 11.75 10.39 1.76
CA LYS A 50 11.28 11.51 0.92
C LYS A 50 9.75 11.68 0.88
N ARG A 51 8.96 10.68 1.31
CA ARG A 51 7.48 10.71 1.33
C ARG A 51 6.87 10.82 2.74
N ILE A 52 7.70 10.86 3.79
CA ILE A 52 7.27 10.93 5.20
C ILE A 52 6.30 12.10 5.43
N THR A 53 6.50 13.24 4.76
CA THR A 53 5.68 14.44 4.93
C THR A 53 4.19 14.22 4.59
N ARG A 54 3.89 13.35 3.60
CA ARG A 54 2.50 12.96 3.28
C ARG A 54 1.97 11.88 4.22
N GLN A 55 2.85 11.02 4.74
CA GLN A 55 2.48 9.90 5.60
C GLN A 55 2.34 10.28 7.08
N MET A 56 2.78 11.46 7.52
CA MET A 56 2.43 12.02 8.84
C MET A 56 0.90 12.09 9.08
N ARG A 57 0.08 12.15 8.00
CA ARG A 57 -1.38 12.05 8.12
C ARG A 57 -1.85 10.65 8.55
N LEU A 58 -1.08 9.60 8.30
CA LEU A 58 -1.36 8.23 8.76
C LEU A 58 -1.07 8.03 10.26
N LEU A 59 -0.14 8.80 10.85
CA LEU A 59 0.05 8.79 12.31
C LEU A 59 -1.23 9.19 13.07
N ARG A 60 -2.09 9.99 12.43
CA ARG A 60 -3.42 10.33 12.94
C ARG A 60 -4.33 9.10 13.05
N TYR A 61 -4.26 8.18 12.09
CA TYR A 61 -4.96 6.89 12.12
C TYR A 61 -4.35 5.91 13.13
N LEU A 62 -3.03 5.93 13.30
CA LEU A 62 -2.37 5.14 14.34
C LEU A 62 -2.85 5.53 15.74
N ARG A 63 -3.01 6.84 15.97
CA ARG A 63 -3.60 7.36 17.21
C ARG A 63 -5.01 6.83 17.41
N TRP A 64 -5.85 6.87 16.37
CA TRP A 64 -7.21 6.32 16.42
C TRP A 64 -7.22 4.84 16.80
N HIS A 65 -6.36 4.02 16.19
CA HIS A 65 -6.30 2.59 16.45
C HIS A 65 -5.84 2.24 17.87
N TYR A 66 -5.07 3.13 18.52
CA TYR A 66 -4.60 2.96 19.90
C TYR A 66 -5.58 3.55 20.93
N THR A 67 -6.49 4.42 20.50
CA THR A 67 -7.48 5.06 21.40
C THR A 67 -8.72 4.18 21.60
N GLY A 68 -8.88 3.10 20.82
CA GLY A 68 -9.91 2.08 21.04
C GLY A 68 -11.32 2.48 20.61
N ASP A 69 -11.48 3.55 19.82
CA ASP A 69 -12.76 3.89 19.19
C ASP A 69 -12.93 3.07 17.89
N LEU A 70 -13.54 1.90 18.01
CA LEU A 70 -14.10 1.09 16.93
C LEU A 70 -15.54 0.72 17.28
#